data_AF-A0A259SE10-F1
#
_entry.id   AF-A0A259SE10-F1
#
_cell.length_a   1.000
_cell.length_b   1.000
_cell.length_c   1.000
_cell.angle_alpha   90.00
_cell.angle_beta   90.00
_cell.angle_gamma   90.00
#
_symmetry.space_group_name_H-M   'P 1'
#
loop_
_entity.id
_entity.type
_entity.pdbx_description
1 polymer ?
#
loop_
_entity_poly.entity_id
_entity_poly.type
_entity_poly.pdbx_seq_one_letter_code
_entity_poly.pdbx_strand_id
1 'polypeptide(L)' 'MSLFSIFNVSSSAMSAQSLRLNATASNMANADAVATKPEDAYKAREPVFQQV' A
#
# COMPACT_ATOMS: atom_id res chain seq x y z
N MET A 1 6.13 -3.69 -30.31
CA MET A 1 6.59 -2.66 -29.35
C MET A 1 5.46 -2.08 -28.49
N SER A 2 4.29 -1.71 -29.04
CA SER A 2 3.17 -1.16 -28.24
C SER A 2 2.59 -2.12 -27.19
N LEU A 3 2.31 -3.38 -27.56
CA LEU A 3 1.68 -4.35 -26.65
C LEU A 3 2.50 -4.66 -25.39
N PHE A 4 3.82 -4.82 -25.51
CA PHE A 4 4.70 -5.03 -24.36
C PHE A 4 4.74 -3.82 -23.42
N SER A 5 4.63 -2.60 -23.96
CA SER A 5 4.59 -1.37 -23.16
C SER A 5 3.28 -1.29 -22.37
N ILE A 6 2.16 -1.67 -22.98
CA ILE A 6 0.86 -1.75 -22.30
C ILE A 6 0.92 -2.74 -21.13
N PHE A 7 1.48 -3.93 -21.33
CA PHE A 7 1.59 -4.91 -20.25
C PHE A 7 2.51 -4.46 -19.11
N ASN A 8 3.58 -3.73 -19.40
CA ASN A 8 4.47 -3.19 -18.37
C ASN A 8 3.78 -2.12 -17.49
N VAL A 9 3.01 -1.22 -18.13
CA VAL A 9 2.22 -0.22 -17.39
C VAL A 9 1.11 -0.89 -16.57
N SER A 10 0.37 -1.83 -17.16
CA SER A 10 -0.71 -2.52 -16.45
C SER A 10 -0.19 -3.36 -15.29
N SER A 11 0.94 -4.08 -15.45
CA SER A 11 1.50 -4.89 -14.38
C SER A 11 2.04 -4.05 -13.22
N SER A 12 2.74 -2.95 -13.51
CA SER A 12 3.20 -2.00 -12.48
C SER A 12 2.03 -1.34 -11.75
N ALA A 13 0.97 -0.96 -12.47
CA ALA A 13 -0.26 -0.43 -11.86
C ALA A 13 -0.95 -1.45 -10.96
N MET A 14 -1.06 -2.72 -11.37
CA MET A 14 -1.65 -3.78 -10.55
C MET A 14 -0.84 -4.03 -9.28
N SER A 15 0.49 -4.03 -9.37
CA SER A 15 1.36 -4.17 -8.21
C SER A 15 1.19 -3.00 -7.22
N ALA A 16 1.16 -1.76 -7.73
CA ALA A 16 0.92 -0.57 -6.91
C ALA A 16 -0.45 -0.62 -6.22
N GLN A 17 -1.51 -1.02 -6.93
CA GLN A 17 -2.84 -1.15 -6.33
C GLN A 17 -2.90 -2.26 -5.28
N SER A 18 -2.24 -3.40 -5.51
CA SER A 18 -2.16 -4.46 -4.50
C SER A 18 -1.48 -3.95 -3.22
N LEU A 19 -0.40 -3.18 -3.34
CA LEU A 19 0.26 -2.57 -2.17
C LEU A 19 -0.67 -1.60 -1.43
N ARG A 20 -1.39 -0.74 -2.17
CA ARG A 20 -2.36 0.20 -1.58
C ARG A 20 -3.48 -0.52 -0.84
N LEU A 21 -4.02 -1.59 -1.41
CA LEU A 21 -5.05 -2.41 -0.77
C LEU A 21 -4.51 -3.05 0.52
N ASN A 22 -3.31 -3.60 0.50
CA ASN A 22 -2.68 -4.19 1.69
C ASN A 22 -2.44 -3.17 2.80
N ALA A 23 -1.97 -1.97 2.46
CA ALA A 23 -1.78 -0.88 3.43
C ALA A 23 -3.12 -0.46 4.04
N THR A 24 -4.15 -0.29 3.21
CA THR A 24 -5.50 0.07 3.66
C THR A 24 -6.09 -1.01 4.56
N ALA A 25 -6.01 -2.28 4.16
CA ALA A 25 -6.46 -3.41 4.96
C ALA A 25 -5.72 -3.51 6.30
N SER A 26 -4.40 -3.29 6.30
CA SER A 26 -3.60 -3.27 7.52
C SER A 26 -4.01 -2.14 8.46
N ASN A 27 -4.27 -0.94 7.91
CA ASN A 27 -4.73 0.20 8.70
C ASN A 27 -6.10 -0.10 9.33
N MET A 28 -7.04 -0.65 8.56
CA MET A 28 -8.36 -1.05 9.08
C MET A 28 -8.26 -2.13 10.15
N ALA A 29 -7.44 -3.15 9.94
CA ALA A 29 -7.25 -4.25 10.88
C ALA A 29 -6.64 -3.81 12.23
N ASN A 30 -5.92 -2.68 12.25
CA ASN A 30 -5.29 -2.14 13.45
C ASN A 30 -5.96 -0.84 13.94
N ALA A 31 -7.13 -0.47 13.41
CA ALA A 31 -7.80 0.79 13.75
C ALA A 31 -8.15 0.89 15.26
N ASP A 32 -8.50 -0.24 15.87
CA ASP A 32 -8.87 -0.34 17.28
C ASP A 32 -7.73 -0.92 18.16
N ALA A 33 -6.51 -1.01 17.62
CA ALA A 33 -5.37 -1.54 18.37
C ALA A 33 -4.98 -0.58 19.51
N VAL A 34 -5.23 -0.99 20.75
CA VAL A 34 -4.85 -0.24 21.95
C VAL A 34 -3.45 -0.66 22.40
N ALA A 35 -2.57 0.33 22.58
CA ALA A 35 -1.22 0.12 23.12
C ALA A 35 -1.11 0.67 24.55
N THR A 36 -0.38 -0.05 25.41
CA THR A 36 -0.15 0.35 26.81
C THR A 36 0.82 1.51 26.94
N LYS A 37 1.72 1.69 25.96
CA LYS A 37 2.70 2.77 25.90
C LYS A 37 2.57 3.55 24.60
N PRO A 38 2.80 4.88 24.60
CA PRO A 38 2.66 5.71 23.40
C PRO A 38 3.53 5.25 22.22
N GLU A 39 4.74 4.76 22.49
CA GLU A 39 5.69 4.28 21.48
C GLU A 39 5.20 3.05 20.70
N ASP A 40 4.34 2.24 21.32
CA ASP A 40 3.81 1.00 20.74
C ASP A 40 2.49 1.23 19.98
N ALA A 41 1.96 2.45 19.98
CA ALA A 41 0.71 2.79 19.31
C ALA A 41 0.82 2.60 17.79
N TYR A 42 -0.21 1.97 17.20
CA TYR A 42 -0.26 1.77 15.77
C TYR A 42 -0.27 3.11 15.01
N LYS A 43 0.57 3.21 13.99
CA LYS A 43 0.63 4.37 13.09
C LYS A 43 0.14 3.95 11.71
N ALA A 44 -0.89 4.64 11.24
CA ALA A 44 -1.43 4.42 9.90
C ALA A 44 -0.35 4.63 8.83
N ARG A 45 -0.36 3.76 7.83
CA ARG A 45 0.61 3.76 6.74
C ARG A 45 -0.04 4.25 5.45
N GLU A 46 0.65 5.12 4.71
CA GLU A 46 0.21 5.60 3.40
C GLU A 46 1.30 5.38 2.36
N PRO A 47 1.06 4.56 1.32
CA PRO A 47 2.04 4.34 0.27
C PRO A 47 2.06 5.53 -0.71
N VAL A 48 3.27 6.09 -0.91
CA VAL A 48 3.55 7.10 -1.94
C VAL A 48 4.24 6.41 -3.12
N PHE A 49 3.66 6.56 -4.31
CA PHE A 49 4.20 5.95 -5.54
C PHE A 49 4.98 6.98 -6.35
N GLN A 50 6.08 6.55 -6.97
CA GLN A 50 6.91 7.36 -7.84
C GLN A 50 7.31 6.55 -9.07
N GLN A 51 7.49 7.23 -10.19
CA GLN A 51 8.10 6.66 -11.39
C GLN A 51 9.62 6.61 -11.22
N VAL A 52 10.22 5.46 -11.52
CA VAL A 52 11.68 5.29 -11.67
C VAL A 52 12.10 5.50 -13.11
#